data_AF-A0A3D4ITG5-F1
#
_entry.id   AF-A0A3D4ITG5-F1
#
_cell.length_a   1.000
_cell.length_b   1.000
_cell.length_c   1.000
_cell.angle_alpha   90.00
_cell.angle_beta   90.00
_cell.angle_gamma   90.00
#
_symmetry.space_group_name_H-M   'P 1'
#
loop_
_entity.id
_entity.type
_entity.pdbx_description
1 polymer ?
#
loop_
_entity_poly.entity_id
_entity_poly.type
_entity_poly.pdbx_seq_one_letter_code
_entity_poly.pdbx_strand_id
1 'polypeptide(L)'
;MIVQLIKNLRILPRWVIIFIDLFFIAFSTILAYLLRFNFSIADLNANNYWEGVALYSGFGLLSILLTDSYKGIIRYTGIEDGSRIFYMVILNMALVSVTNLILFYNIQKNLIPYSVILITFLSSFLFLFNYRLLVKYIFSYYKQAILKNFRVLIFGAGQTGIVTRHVINSTPRMQVVGFLEDDGYKVGKVLDGIKIFDAKPAVVNRLITDLGVDELIITAKELSLERKNELVDTCIQHKVKVRTVPPVGKWVRGELSFSQIKEINIEELLGRESIRLDSERVESDLAGKCVMITGAAGSIGSEIARQVIQFKPERVVLVDQAESPLYDIERELRLTHSQVNISSHLADITVAERVDPIFREFTPDLIYHAAAYKHVPMMESNPAEAVTCNILGTKLLADLAVKYKVKKFVMISTDKAVNPTNV
;
A
#
# COMPACT_ATOMS: atom_id res chain seq x y z
N MET A 1 -0.64 -25.35 -19.58
CA MET A 1 -0.73 -26.28 -18.42
C MET A 1 0.31 -26.00 -17.34
N ILE A 2 1.62 -26.09 -17.60
CA ILE A 2 2.69 -25.82 -16.59
C ILE A 2 2.62 -24.39 -16.04
N VAL A 3 2.39 -23.39 -16.90
CA VAL A 3 2.26 -21.97 -16.49
C VAL A 3 1.01 -21.73 -15.62
N GLN A 4 -0.08 -22.48 -15.85
CA GLN A 4 -1.29 -22.42 -15.03
C GLN A 4 -1.10 -23.12 -13.68
N LEU A 5 -0.36 -24.22 -13.65
CA LEU A 5 0.03 -24.92 -12.42
C LEU A 5 0.92 -24.02 -11.53
N ILE A 6 1.88 -23.31 -12.14
CA ILE A 6 2.76 -22.34 -11.47
C ILE A 6 1.98 -21.11 -10.98
N LYS A 7 0.95 -20.66 -11.70
CA LYS A 7 0.06 -19.57 -11.25
C LYS A 7 -0.77 -19.94 -10.02
N ASN A 8 -1.21 -21.20 -9.90
CA ASN A 8 -2.06 -21.65 -8.80
C ASN A 8 -1.27 -22.13 -7.57
N LEU A 9 -0.04 -22.62 -7.73
CA LEU A 9 0.82 -23.02 -6.63
C LEU A 9 1.55 -21.80 -6.05
N ARG A 10 0.88 -21.08 -5.14
CA ARG A 10 1.53 -19.99 -4.36
C ARG A 10 2.74 -20.49 -3.55
N ILE A 11 2.74 -21.78 -3.17
CA ILE A 11 3.78 -22.47 -2.41
C ILE A 11 3.89 -23.91 -2.94
N LEU A 12 5.11 -24.43 -3.13
CA LEU A 12 5.34 -25.86 -3.46
C LEU A 12 4.87 -26.74 -2.29
N PRO A 13 4.06 -27.79 -2.51
CA PRO A 13 3.65 -28.69 -1.44
C PRO A 13 4.86 -29.37 -0.79
N ARG A 14 4.85 -29.50 0.54
CA ARG A 14 5.97 -30.06 1.32
C ARG A 14 6.39 -31.47 0.87
N TRP A 15 5.43 -32.32 0.50
CA TRP A 15 5.69 -33.67 0.03
C TRP A 15 6.44 -33.70 -1.32
N VAL A 16 6.21 -32.70 -2.19
CA VAL A 16 6.95 -32.56 -3.46
C VAL A 16 8.41 -32.23 -3.18
N ILE A 17 8.68 -31.38 -2.19
CA ILE A 17 10.05 -31.02 -1.79
C ILE A 17 10.79 -32.25 -1.27
N ILE A 18 10.15 -33.03 -0.38
CA ILE A 18 10.72 -34.27 0.15
C ILE A 18 11.06 -35.25 -0.99
N PHE A 19 10.17 -35.39 -1.98
CA PHE A 19 10.40 -36.30 -3.10
C PHE A 19 11.58 -35.85 -3.98
N ILE A 20 11.68 -34.55 -4.28
CA ILE A 20 12.80 -33.99 -5.05
C ILE A 20 14.12 -34.12 -4.27
N ASP A 21 14.12 -33.82 -2.97
CA ASP A 21 15.30 -33.95 -2.12
C ASP A 21 15.78 -35.42 -2.05
N LEU A 22 14.85 -36.36 -1.87
CA LEU A 22 15.15 -37.78 -1.85
C LEU A 22 15.67 -38.28 -3.21
N PHE A 23 15.11 -37.78 -4.31
CA PHE A 23 15.60 -38.07 -5.66
C PHE A 23 17.04 -37.62 -5.84
N PHE A 24 17.39 -36.39 -5.44
CA PHE A 24 18.77 -35.90 -5.55
C PHE A 24 19.74 -36.66 -4.65
N ILE A 25 19.32 -37.07 -3.45
CA ILE A 25 20.12 -37.93 -2.56
C ILE A 25 20.40 -39.30 -3.22
N ALA A 26 19.36 -39.94 -3.77
CA ALA A 26 19.51 -41.23 -4.45
C ALA A 26 20.39 -41.09 -5.70
N PHE A 27 20.16 -40.05 -6.50
CA PHE A 27 20.95 -39.75 -7.70
C PHE A 27 22.43 -39.50 -7.36
N SER A 28 22.71 -38.71 -6.33
CA SER A 28 24.06 -38.49 -5.81
C SER A 28 24.74 -39.78 -5.38
N THR A 29 23.99 -40.70 -4.76
CA THR A 29 24.54 -41.97 -4.29
C THR A 29 24.91 -42.86 -5.48
N ILE A 30 24.04 -42.97 -6.48
CA ILE A 30 24.32 -43.70 -7.72
C ILE A 30 25.53 -43.10 -8.44
N LEU A 31 25.59 -41.77 -8.55
CA LEU A 31 26.71 -41.06 -9.15
C LEU A 31 28.02 -41.33 -8.40
N ALA A 32 28.00 -41.33 -7.07
CA ALA A 32 29.17 -41.63 -6.25
C ALA A 32 29.68 -43.06 -6.44
N TYR A 33 28.77 -44.02 -6.57
CA TYR A 33 29.09 -45.41 -6.93
C TYR A 33 29.73 -45.49 -8.32
N LEU A 34 29.14 -44.85 -9.33
CA LEU A 34 29.69 -44.81 -10.69
C LEU A 34 31.10 -44.21 -10.72
N LEU A 35 31.30 -43.07 -10.03
CA LEU A 35 32.61 -42.41 -9.96
C LEU A 35 33.64 -43.26 -9.20
N ARG A 36 33.24 -43.93 -8.12
CA ARG A 36 34.16 -44.76 -7.33
C ARG A 36 34.67 -45.98 -8.08
N PHE A 37 33.82 -46.56 -8.93
CA PHE A 37 34.10 -47.78 -9.68
C PHE A 37 34.39 -47.51 -11.16
N ASN A 38 34.76 -46.28 -11.52
CA ASN A 38 35.11 -45.89 -12.90
C ASN A 38 34.08 -46.35 -13.95
N PHE A 39 32.78 -46.28 -13.62
CA PHE A 39 31.66 -46.71 -14.47
C PHE A 39 31.64 -48.21 -14.83
N SER A 40 32.37 -49.05 -14.09
CA SER A 40 32.36 -50.51 -14.24
C SER A 40 31.10 -51.13 -13.63
N ILE A 41 30.21 -51.67 -14.48
CA ILE A 41 28.95 -52.30 -14.05
C ILE A 41 29.20 -53.58 -13.24
N ALA A 42 30.26 -54.33 -13.56
CA ALA A 42 30.61 -55.56 -12.85
C ALA A 42 30.97 -55.28 -11.38
N ASP A 43 31.75 -54.23 -11.13
CA ASP A 43 32.19 -53.85 -9.79
C ASP A 43 31.05 -53.26 -8.95
N LEU A 44 30.10 -52.58 -9.60
CA LEU A 44 28.88 -52.08 -8.95
C LEU A 44 28.02 -53.23 -8.40
N ASN A 45 27.77 -54.25 -9.22
CA ASN A 45 26.98 -55.42 -8.82
C ASN A 45 27.70 -56.24 -7.75
N ALA A 46 29.03 -56.37 -7.85
CA ALA A 46 29.84 -57.05 -6.83
C ALA A 46 29.78 -56.37 -5.45
N ASN A 47 29.52 -55.07 -5.41
CA ASN A 47 29.40 -54.28 -4.17
C ASN A 47 27.95 -54.01 -3.75
N ASN A 48 26.96 -54.74 -4.30
CA ASN A 48 25.54 -54.58 -3.97
C ASN A 48 25.06 -53.12 -3.93
N TYR A 49 25.42 -52.30 -4.93
CA TYR A 49 25.18 -50.85 -4.89
C TYR A 49 23.71 -50.47 -4.57
N TRP A 50 22.74 -51.31 -4.95
CA TRP A 50 21.33 -51.13 -4.63
C TRP A 50 21.04 -51.09 -3.13
N GLU A 51 21.66 -51.96 -2.33
CA GLU A 51 21.54 -51.95 -0.86
C GLU A 51 22.09 -50.64 -0.28
N GLY A 52 23.23 -50.19 -0.82
CA GLY A 52 23.85 -48.92 -0.43
C GLY A 52 23.00 -47.70 -0.77
N VAL A 53 22.40 -47.66 -1.97
CA VAL A 53 21.49 -46.59 -2.40
C VAL A 53 20.22 -46.58 -1.55
N ALA A 54 19.64 -47.76 -1.28
CA ALA A 54 18.44 -47.88 -0.44
C ALA A 54 18.71 -47.41 1.00
N LEU A 55 19.83 -47.83 1.60
CA LEU A 55 20.21 -47.43 2.95
C LEU A 55 20.51 -45.94 3.04
N TYR A 56 21.29 -45.38 2.12
CA TYR A 56 21.63 -43.95 2.11
C TYR A 56 20.38 -43.07 1.89
N SER A 57 19.46 -43.50 1.02
CA SER A 57 18.19 -42.80 0.78
C SER A 57 17.25 -42.92 1.98
N GLY A 58 17.21 -44.06 2.65
CA GLY A 58 16.43 -44.26 3.88
C GLY A 58 16.87 -43.35 5.01
N PHE A 59 18.17 -43.27 5.28
CA PHE A 59 18.72 -42.30 6.24
C PHE A 59 18.61 -40.86 5.77
N GLY A 60 18.62 -40.63 4.45
CA GLY A 60 18.32 -39.33 3.85
C GLY A 60 16.90 -38.86 4.17
N LEU A 61 15.89 -39.73 4.04
CA LEU A 61 14.52 -39.43 4.44
C LEU A 61 14.43 -39.10 5.93
N LEU A 62 15.06 -39.91 6.79
CA LEU A 62 15.10 -39.64 8.24
C LEU A 62 15.73 -38.28 8.54
N SER A 63 16.84 -37.96 7.87
CA SER A 63 17.57 -36.70 8.05
C SER A 63 16.74 -35.50 7.59
N ILE A 64 16.06 -35.59 6.45
CA ILE A 64 15.10 -34.57 5.95
C ILE A 64 14.00 -34.29 6.99
N LEU A 65 13.46 -35.35 7.61
CA LEU A 65 12.40 -35.24 8.60
C LEU A 65 12.90 -34.63 9.93
N LEU A 66 14.11 -34.98 10.38
CA LEU A 66 14.70 -34.47 11.63
C LEU A 66 15.17 -33.02 11.52
N THR A 67 15.73 -32.61 10.38
CA THR A 67 16.23 -31.24 10.19
C THR A 67 15.19 -30.27 9.64
N ASP A 68 13.97 -30.74 9.37
CA ASP A 68 12.88 -29.93 8.82
C ASP A 68 13.25 -29.16 7.54
N SER A 69 14.15 -29.71 6.72
CA SER A 69 14.69 -29.04 5.52
C SER A 69 13.61 -28.75 4.46
N TYR A 70 12.49 -29.49 4.52
CA TYR A 70 11.33 -29.36 3.65
C TYR A 70 10.33 -28.27 4.09
N LYS A 71 10.46 -27.72 5.30
CA LYS A 71 9.55 -26.66 5.79
C LYS A 71 9.91 -25.27 5.25
N GLY A 72 11.12 -25.09 4.73
CA GLY A 72 11.58 -23.81 4.14
C GLY A 72 10.80 -23.42 2.89
N ILE A 73 10.48 -22.13 2.76
CA ILE A 73 9.83 -21.61 1.55
C ILE A 73 10.92 -21.41 0.49
N ILE A 74 11.05 -22.36 -0.45
CA ILE A 74 12.10 -22.38 -1.50
C ILE A 74 12.21 -21.04 -2.27
N ARG A 75 11.10 -20.28 -2.38
CA ARG A 75 11.08 -18.97 -3.03
C ARG A 75 11.96 -17.92 -2.34
N TYR A 76 12.20 -18.06 -1.04
CA TYR A 76 13.00 -17.16 -0.21
C TYR A 76 14.33 -17.78 0.20
N THR A 77 14.78 -18.83 -0.50
CA THR A 77 16.04 -19.50 -0.19
C THR A 77 17.19 -18.50 -0.13
N GLY A 78 17.79 -18.43 1.05
CA GLY A 78 18.93 -17.58 1.39
C GLY A 78 20.00 -18.40 2.11
N ILE A 79 20.86 -17.71 2.86
CA ILE A 79 21.96 -18.34 3.60
C ILE A 79 21.43 -19.34 4.65
N GLU A 80 20.30 -19.01 5.29
CA GLU A 80 19.65 -19.87 6.31
C GLU A 80 19.12 -21.19 5.76
N ASP A 81 18.67 -21.23 4.50
CA ASP A 81 18.23 -22.47 3.87
C ASP A 81 19.44 -23.32 3.46
N GLY A 82 20.54 -22.68 3.03
CA GLY A 82 21.80 -23.36 2.74
C GLY A 82 22.38 -24.06 3.97
N SER A 83 22.34 -23.42 5.14
CA SER A 83 22.79 -24.03 6.39
C SER A 83 21.93 -25.22 6.81
N ARG A 84 20.60 -25.16 6.64
CA ARG A 84 19.70 -26.31 6.89
C ARG A 84 20.02 -27.52 6.00
N ILE A 85 20.27 -27.30 4.71
CA ILE A 85 20.67 -28.37 3.80
C ILE A 85 22.02 -28.95 4.24
N PHE A 86 22.97 -28.09 4.60
CA PHE A 86 24.28 -28.53 5.08
C PHE A 86 24.17 -29.43 6.32
N TYR A 87 23.40 -29.02 7.33
CA TYR A 87 23.16 -29.85 8.52
C TYR A 87 22.44 -31.16 8.19
N MET A 88 21.49 -31.15 7.27
CA MET A 88 20.78 -32.34 6.82
C MET A 88 21.73 -33.37 6.18
N VAL A 89 22.59 -32.92 5.27
CA VAL A 89 23.52 -33.81 4.56
C VAL A 89 24.65 -34.30 5.48
N ILE A 90 25.10 -33.47 6.43
CA ILE A 90 26.03 -33.90 7.50
C ILE A 90 25.39 -34.97 8.38
N LEU A 91 24.15 -34.75 8.83
CA LEU A 91 23.44 -35.72 9.67
C LEU A 91 23.29 -37.06 8.93
N ASN A 92 22.93 -37.03 7.66
CA ASN A 92 22.83 -38.24 6.84
C ASN A 92 24.18 -38.95 6.70
N MET A 93 25.25 -38.21 6.40
CA MET A 93 26.61 -38.76 6.36
C MET A 93 27.01 -39.41 7.68
N ALA A 94 26.72 -38.78 8.81
CA ALA A 94 27.02 -39.30 10.14
C ALA A 94 26.25 -40.60 10.43
N LEU A 95 24.94 -40.63 10.18
CA LEU A 95 24.09 -41.80 10.39
C LEU A 95 24.55 -43.00 9.55
N VAL A 96 24.85 -42.78 8.27
CA VAL A 96 25.36 -43.82 7.38
C VAL A 96 26.74 -44.30 7.82
N SER A 97 27.65 -43.40 8.18
CA SER A 97 29.01 -43.75 8.61
C SER A 97 29.01 -44.54 9.91
N VAL A 98 28.20 -44.13 10.89
CA VAL A 98 28.02 -44.86 12.16
C VAL A 98 27.45 -46.25 11.92
N THR A 99 26.44 -46.37 11.05
CA THR A 99 25.87 -47.68 10.69
C THR A 99 26.92 -48.58 10.02
N ASN A 100 27.73 -48.02 9.12
CA ASN A 100 28.80 -48.75 8.44
C ASN A 100 29.91 -49.20 9.43
N LEU A 101 30.26 -48.36 10.41
CA LEU A 101 31.19 -48.73 11.48
C LEU A 101 30.65 -49.88 12.35
N ILE A 102 29.38 -49.81 12.76
CA ILE A 102 28.73 -50.87 13.55
C ILE A 102 28.73 -52.20 12.78
N LEU A 103 28.39 -52.17 11.50
CA LEU A 103 28.40 -53.36 10.64
C LEU A 103 29.81 -53.92 10.43
N PHE A 104 30.81 -53.04 10.30
CA PHE A 104 32.21 -53.45 10.20
C PHE A 104 32.69 -54.18 11.46
N TYR A 105 32.39 -53.65 12.66
CA TYR A 105 32.77 -54.32 13.91
C TYR A 105 32.04 -55.65 14.14
N ASN A 106 30.76 -55.75 13.76
CA ASN A 106 29.95 -56.94 14.03
C ASN A 106 30.13 -58.06 12.99
N ILE A 107 30.27 -57.71 11.70
CA ILE A 107 30.16 -58.67 10.58
C ILE A 107 31.40 -58.59 9.65
N GLN A 108 32.38 -57.72 9.95
CA GLN A 108 33.58 -57.48 9.11
C GLN A 108 33.23 -57.11 7.66
N LYS A 109 32.06 -56.49 7.45
CA LYS A 109 31.55 -56.10 6.13
C LYS A 109 31.26 -54.61 6.10
N ASN A 110 31.86 -53.90 5.14
CA ASN A 110 31.48 -52.53 4.80
C ASN A 110 30.37 -52.58 3.76
N LEU A 111 29.19 -52.06 4.08
CA LEU A 111 28.06 -52.04 3.15
C LEU A 111 28.23 -50.94 2.08
N ILE A 112 28.83 -49.82 2.46
CA ILE A 112 29.09 -48.69 1.56
C ILE A 112 30.56 -48.28 1.73
N PRO A 113 31.37 -48.19 0.65
CA PRO A 113 32.73 -47.69 0.77
C PRO A 113 32.75 -46.24 1.28
N TYR A 114 33.65 -45.90 2.22
CA TYR A 114 33.75 -44.55 2.79
C TYR A 114 33.94 -43.44 1.74
N SER A 115 34.64 -43.75 0.65
CA SER A 115 34.77 -42.86 -0.50
C SER A 115 33.42 -42.55 -1.17
N VAL A 116 32.52 -43.53 -1.27
CA VAL A 116 31.17 -43.32 -1.83
C VAL A 116 30.37 -42.44 -0.89
N ILE A 117 30.47 -42.63 0.44
CA ILE A 117 29.81 -41.78 1.43
C ILE A 117 30.26 -40.31 1.26
N LEU A 118 31.57 -40.08 1.16
CA LEU A 118 32.13 -38.73 1.02
C LEU A 118 31.75 -38.06 -0.31
N ILE A 119 31.83 -38.79 -1.43
CA ILE A 119 31.42 -38.27 -2.74
C ILE A 119 29.91 -37.99 -2.77
N THR A 120 29.10 -38.84 -2.13
CA THR A 120 27.65 -38.64 -2.00
C THR A 120 27.35 -37.39 -1.16
N PHE A 121 28.05 -37.20 -0.04
CA PHE A 121 27.93 -36.00 0.79
C PHE A 121 28.18 -34.71 -0.02
N LEU A 122 29.31 -34.62 -0.73
CA LEU A 122 29.66 -33.43 -1.51
C LEU A 122 28.69 -33.19 -2.66
N SER A 123 28.39 -34.24 -3.44
CA SER A 123 27.52 -34.13 -4.61
C SER A 123 26.07 -33.82 -4.23
N SER A 124 25.54 -34.43 -3.17
CA SER A 124 24.16 -34.19 -2.71
C SER A 124 23.99 -32.76 -2.20
N PHE A 125 24.95 -32.23 -1.42
CA PHE A 125 24.92 -30.82 -1.04
C PHE A 125 24.88 -29.90 -2.26
N LEU A 126 25.74 -30.14 -3.26
CA LEU A 126 25.78 -29.34 -4.49
C LEU A 126 24.46 -29.40 -5.25
N PHE A 127 23.92 -30.59 -5.52
CA PHE A 127 22.67 -30.70 -6.28
C PHE A 127 21.48 -30.09 -5.52
N LEU A 128 21.37 -30.36 -4.21
CA LEU A 128 20.30 -29.86 -3.36
C LEU A 128 20.31 -28.32 -3.29
N PHE A 129 21.49 -27.72 -3.12
CA PHE A 129 21.64 -26.28 -3.09
C PHE A 129 21.32 -25.64 -4.46
N ASN A 130 21.86 -26.21 -5.54
CA ASN A 130 21.69 -25.65 -6.89
C ASN A 130 20.26 -25.73 -7.39
N TYR A 131 19.52 -26.82 -7.16
CA TYR A 131 18.13 -26.88 -7.62
C TYR A 131 17.25 -25.84 -6.92
N ARG A 132 17.47 -25.57 -5.61
CA ARG A 132 16.69 -24.54 -4.89
C ARG A 132 17.01 -23.14 -5.39
N LEU A 133 18.27 -22.86 -5.70
CA LEU A 133 18.65 -21.62 -6.37
C LEU A 133 17.96 -21.51 -7.74
N LEU A 134 17.99 -22.57 -8.55
CA LEU A 134 17.33 -22.59 -9.85
C LEU A 134 15.82 -22.29 -9.72
N VAL A 135 15.13 -22.94 -8.78
CA VAL A 135 13.70 -22.69 -8.50
C VAL A 135 13.48 -21.24 -8.07
N LYS A 136 14.31 -20.69 -7.18
CA LYS A 136 14.24 -19.27 -6.77
C LYS A 136 14.39 -18.34 -7.96
N TYR A 137 15.37 -18.56 -8.84
CA TYR A 137 15.58 -17.73 -10.03
C TYR A 137 14.41 -17.82 -11.01
N ILE A 138 13.92 -19.03 -11.28
CA ILE A 138 12.74 -19.25 -12.11
C ILE A 138 11.54 -18.50 -11.53
N PHE A 139 11.24 -18.65 -10.23
CA PHE A 139 10.10 -17.96 -9.62
C PHE A 139 10.25 -16.43 -9.57
N SER A 140 11.48 -15.92 -9.43
CA SER A 140 11.76 -14.48 -9.50
C SER A 140 11.51 -13.94 -10.91
N TYR A 141 12.00 -14.65 -11.93
CA TYR A 141 11.85 -14.29 -13.33
C TYR A 141 10.39 -14.37 -13.81
N TYR A 142 9.69 -15.47 -13.51
CA TYR A 142 8.27 -15.62 -13.88
C TYR A 142 7.36 -14.64 -13.12
N LYS A 143 7.66 -14.27 -11.87
CA LYS A 143 6.90 -13.23 -11.16
C LYS A 143 6.99 -11.88 -11.90
N GLN A 144 8.15 -11.56 -12.45
CA GLN A 144 8.35 -10.34 -13.22
C GLN A 144 7.66 -10.41 -14.59
N ALA A 145 7.67 -11.58 -15.25
CA ALA A 145 7.02 -11.77 -16.56
C ALA A 145 5.48 -11.87 -16.52
N ILE A 146 4.89 -12.30 -15.39
CA ILE A 146 3.44 -12.52 -15.24
C ILE A 146 2.71 -11.26 -14.71
N LEU A 147 3.41 -10.36 -14.02
CA LEU A 147 2.82 -9.13 -13.49
C LEU A 147 2.83 -8.05 -14.58
N LYS A 148 1.67 -7.44 -14.85
CA LYS A 148 1.52 -6.35 -15.83
C LYS A 148 2.49 -5.21 -15.48
N ASN A 149 3.32 -4.81 -16.43
CA ASN A 149 4.12 -3.59 -16.33
C ASN A 149 3.18 -2.39 -16.56
N PHE A 150 3.12 -1.48 -15.59
CA PHE A 150 2.42 -0.20 -15.73
C PHE A 150 3.22 0.69 -16.66
N ARG A 151 2.59 1.09 -17.77
CA ARG A 151 3.22 1.93 -18.78
C ARG A 151 2.94 3.39 -18.46
N VAL A 152 4.00 4.17 -18.28
CA VAL A 152 3.93 5.54 -17.76
C VAL A 152 4.33 6.54 -18.84
N LEU A 153 3.49 7.55 -19.06
CA LEU A 153 3.88 8.76 -19.78
C LEU A 153 4.30 9.84 -18.77
N ILE A 154 5.31 10.63 -19.13
CA ILE A 154 5.75 11.76 -18.32
C ILE A 154 5.51 13.06 -19.10
N PHE A 155 4.68 13.95 -18.58
CA PHE A 155 4.51 15.28 -19.12
C PHE A 155 5.60 16.22 -18.57
N GLY A 156 6.37 16.83 -19.47
CA GLY A 156 7.52 17.69 -19.18
C GLY A 156 8.86 17.00 -19.46
N ALA A 157 9.50 17.31 -20.60
CA ALA A 157 10.81 16.80 -20.98
C ALA A 157 11.93 17.73 -20.49
N GLY A 158 12.09 17.81 -19.16
CA GLY A 158 13.11 18.61 -18.48
C GLY A 158 13.86 17.83 -17.41
N GLN A 159 14.69 18.52 -16.60
CA GLN A 159 15.45 17.87 -15.52
C GLN A 159 14.56 17.10 -14.53
N THR A 160 13.43 17.70 -14.13
CA THR A 160 12.45 17.02 -13.26
C THR A 160 11.86 15.77 -13.92
N GLY A 161 11.64 15.79 -15.24
CA GLY A 161 11.20 14.65 -16.02
C GLY A 161 12.23 13.51 -16.03
N ILE A 162 13.52 13.82 -16.17
CA ILE A 162 14.62 12.84 -16.13
C ILE A 162 14.71 12.17 -14.74
N VAL A 163 14.70 12.98 -13.67
CA VAL A 163 14.72 12.44 -12.29
C VAL A 163 13.51 11.55 -12.05
N THR A 164 12.32 11.98 -12.49
CA THR A 164 11.08 11.19 -12.38
C THR A 164 11.21 9.87 -13.15
N ARG A 165 11.78 9.88 -14.36
CA ARG A 165 12.02 8.66 -15.14
C ARG A 165 12.90 7.67 -14.39
N HIS A 166 13.99 8.11 -13.77
CA HIS A 166 14.85 7.22 -12.99
C HIS A 166 14.12 6.61 -11.79
N VAL A 167 13.32 7.41 -11.07
CA VAL A 167 12.51 6.92 -9.94
C VAL A 167 11.48 5.87 -10.41
N ILE A 168 10.80 6.12 -11.53
CA ILE A 168 9.79 5.22 -12.08
C ILE A 168 10.41 3.93 -12.62
N ASN A 169 11.47 4.02 -13.40
CA ASN A 169 12.15 2.83 -13.94
C ASN A 169 12.85 2.01 -12.84
N SER A 170 13.21 2.62 -11.71
CA SER A 170 13.71 1.89 -10.53
C SER A 170 12.58 1.27 -9.71
N THR A 171 11.33 1.64 -9.97
CA THR A 171 10.15 1.09 -9.29
C THR A 171 9.73 -0.22 -9.97
N PRO A 172 9.61 -1.33 -9.23
CA PRO A 172 9.23 -2.60 -9.83
C PRO A 172 7.89 -2.53 -10.54
N ARG A 173 7.86 -3.02 -11.79
CA ARG A 173 6.66 -3.10 -12.66
C ARG A 173 6.18 -1.77 -13.21
N MET A 174 7.01 -0.73 -13.26
CA MET A 174 6.69 0.51 -13.97
C MET A 174 7.73 0.77 -15.04
N GLN A 175 7.30 1.24 -16.20
CA GLN A 175 8.18 1.57 -17.30
C GLN A 175 7.72 2.86 -17.96
N VAL A 176 8.64 3.81 -18.10
CA VAL A 176 8.38 5.02 -18.87
C VAL A 176 8.40 4.68 -20.36
N VAL A 177 7.32 5.00 -21.07
CA VAL A 177 7.16 4.72 -22.50
C VAL A 177 7.33 5.94 -23.40
N GLY A 178 7.30 7.15 -22.82
CA GLY A 178 7.37 8.39 -23.57
C GLY A 178 7.39 9.62 -22.68
N PHE A 179 7.99 10.69 -23.18
CA PHE A 179 7.78 12.04 -22.67
C PHE A 179 6.73 12.76 -23.52
N LEU A 180 5.94 13.64 -22.92
CA LEU A 180 5.02 14.55 -23.58
C LEU A 180 5.53 15.98 -23.40
N GLU A 181 5.47 16.79 -24.45
CA GLU A 181 5.94 18.17 -24.44
C GLU A 181 5.10 19.05 -25.37
N ASP A 182 4.85 20.29 -24.94
CA ASP A 182 4.15 21.31 -25.74
C ASP A 182 5.13 22.13 -26.61
N ASP A 183 6.40 22.21 -26.18
CA ASP A 183 7.47 22.86 -26.94
C ASP A 183 7.85 22.05 -28.19
N GLY A 184 7.44 22.57 -29.35
CA GLY A 184 7.71 21.99 -30.67
C GLY A 184 9.21 21.80 -30.98
N TYR A 185 10.13 22.51 -30.31
CA TYR A 185 11.57 22.30 -30.48
C TYR A 185 12.08 21.01 -29.83
N LYS A 186 11.35 20.47 -28.86
CA LYS A 186 11.70 19.23 -28.15
C LYS A 186 10.96 18.02 -28.70
N VAL A 187 9.77 18.21 -29.26
CA VAL A 187 8.96 17.16 -29.88
C VAL A 187 9.76 16.40 -30.95
N GLY A 188 9.67 15.08 -30.93
CA GLY A 188 10.36 14.19 -31.88
C GLY A 188 11.79 13.84 -31.50
N LYS A 189 12.41 14.56 -30.55
CA LYS A 189 13.75 14.23 -30.02
C LYS A 189 13.69 13.07 -29.02
N VAL A 190 14.86 12.60 -28.62
CA VAL A 190 15.04 11.54 -27.62
C VAL A 190 15.72 12.13 -26.39
N LEU A 191 15.15 11.90 -25.22
CA LEU A 191 15.70 12.30 -23.93
C LEU A 191 15.92 11.04 -23.08
N ASP A 192 17.16 10.82 -22.66
CA ASP A 192 17.53 9.67 -21.82
C ASP A 192 17.04 8.33 -22.42
N GLY A 193 17.21 8.17 -23.74
CA GLY A 193 16.80 6.99 -24.51
C GLY A 193 15.29 6.84 -24.76
N ILE A 194 14.45 7.79 -24.35
CA ILE A 194 13.00 7.77 -24.53
C ILE A 194 12.55 8.90 -25.47
N LYS A 195 11.62 8.59 -26.38
CA LYS A 195 11.10 9.57 -27.36
C LYS A 195 10.20 10.61 -26.68
N ILE A 196 10.33 11.85 -27.14
CA ILE A 196 9.45 12.96 -26.78
C ILE A 196 8.35 13.07 -27.85
N PHE A 197 7.11 13.00 -27.42
CA PHE A 197 5.92 13.13 -28.25
C PHE A 197 5.25 14.49 -28.04
N ASP A 198 4.47 14.91 -29.03
CA ASP A 198 3.62 16.11 -28.95
C ASP A 198 2.50 15.86 -27.92
N ALA A 199 2.30 16.81 -27.01
CA ALA A 199 1.29 16.70 -25.97
C ALA A 199 -0.13 17.11 -26.40
N LYS A 200 -0.37 17.44 -27.68
CA LYS A 200 -1.73 17.70 -28.19
C LYS A 200 -2.70 16.55 -27.86
N PRO A 201 -3.95 16.83 -27.46
CA PRO A 201 -4.91 15.80 -27.03
C PRO A 201 -5.10 14.65 -28.04
N ALA A 202 -5.17 14.98 -29.33
CA ALA A 202 -5.31 13.97 -30.38
C ALA A 202 -4.13 12.99 -30.44
N VAL A 203 -2.91 13.47 -30.18
CA VAL A 203 -1.69 12.65 -30.13
C VAL A 203 -1.66 11.84 -28.84
N VAL A 204 -1.98 12.46 -27.71
CA VAL A 204 -2.05 11.79 -26.40
C VAL A 204 -3.07 10.65 -26.42
N ASN A 205 -4.27 10.85 -26.96
CA ASN A 205 -5.29 9.80 -27.11
C ASN A 205 -4.80 8.61 -27.93
N ARG A 206 -4.13 8.89 -29.06
CA ARG A 206 -3.51 7.85 -29.89
C ARG A 206 -2.44 7.09 -29.10
N LEU A 207 -1.55 7.80 -28.41
CA LEU A 207 -0.47 7.19 -27.63
C LEU A 207 -0.98 6.33 -26.47
N ILE A 208 -2.01 6.79 -25.76
CA ILE A 208 -2.63 6.02 -24.68
C ILE A 208 -3.11 4.67 -25.19
N THR A 209 -3.74 4.66 -26.37
CA THR A 209 -4.29 3.45 -27.00
C THR A 209 -3.18 2.56 -27.58
N ASP A 210 -2.29 3.13 -28.40
CA ASP A 210 -1.24 2.40 -29.13
C ASP A 210 -0.16 1.83 -28.18
N LEU A 211 0.20 2.60 -27.15
CA LEU A 211 1.21 2.21 -26.17
C LEU A 211 0.60 1.57 -24.92
N GLY A 212 -0.72 1.50 -24.78
CA GLY A 212 -1.39 0.91 -23.61
C GLY A 212 -0.95 1.56 -22.30
N VAL A 213 -1.06 2.89 -22.22
CA VAL A 213 -0.61 3.70 -21.07
C VAL A 213 -1.56 3.51 -19.90
N ASP A 214 -1.01 3.32 -18.70
CA ASP A 214 -1.78 3.16 -17.47
C ASP A 214 -1.72 4.42 -16.57
N GLU A 215 -0.62 5.17 -16.61
CA GLU A 215 -0.43 6.38 -15.79
C GLU A 215 0.22 7.53 -16.57
N LEU A 216 -0.20 8.75 -16.28
CA LEU A 216 0.43 10.01 -16.70
C LEU A 216 1.02 10.71 -15.45
N ILE A 217 2.29 11.09 -15.51
CA ILE A 217 2.94 11.87 -14.45
C ILE A 217 3.27 13.26 -14.96
N ILE A 218 2.72 14.29 -14.30
CA ILE A 218 2.97 15.69 -14.60
C ILE A 218 4.16 16.18 -13.78
N THR A 219 5.20 16.65 -14.46
CA THR A 219 6.43 17.17 -13.85
C THR A 219 6.64 18.66 -14.08
N ALA A 220 5.85 19.25 -14.99
CA ALA A 220 5.94 20.67 -15.32
C ALA A 220 5.48 21.54 -14.13
N LYS A 221 6.34 22.48 -13.72
CA LYS A 221 6.06 23.43 -12.63
C LYS A 221 5.05 24.52 -13.02
N GLU A 222 5.06 24.93 -14.29
CA GLU A 222 4.33 26.09 -14.81
C GLU A 222 3.38 25.65 -15.91
N LEU A 223 2.42 24.81 -15.54
CA LEU A 223 1.32 24.46 -16.44
C LEU A 223 0.14 25.38 -16.13
N SER A 224 -0.46 25.99 -17.15
CA SER A 224 -1.73 26.71 -16.95
C SER A 224 -2.79 25.74 -16.44
N LEU A 225 -3.71 26.23 -15.62
CA LEU A 225 -4.79 25.42 -15.07
C LEU A 225 -5.64 24.78 -16.19
N GLU A 226 -5.94 25.55 -17.23
CA GLU A 226 -6.66 25.10 -18.42
C GLU A 226 -5.95 23.91 -19.07
N ARG A 227 -4.62 24.03 -19.29
CA ARG A 227 -3.83 22.97 -19.90
C ARG A 227 -3.72 21.73 -19.02
N LYS A 228 -3.62 21.93 -17.69
CA LYS A 228 -3.63 20.83 -16.71
C LYS A 228 -4.95 20.06 -16.76
N ASN A 229 -6.08 20.77 -16.76
CA ASN A 229 -7.41 20.18 -16.82
C ASN A 229 -7.62 19.44 -18.14
N GLU A 230 -7.20 20.01 -19.27
CA GLU A 230 -7.29 19.35 -20.58
C GLU A 230 -6.56 18.00 -20.63
N LEU A 231 -5.33 17.92 -20.08
CA LEU A 231 -4.58 16.68 -19.98
C LEU A 231 -5.26 15.66 -19.06
N VAL A 232 -5.79 16.14 -17.93
CA VAL A 232 -6.46 15.29 -16.94
C VAL A 232 -7.77 14.72 -17.50
N ASP A 233 -8.58 15.52 -18.15
CA ASP A 233 -9.83 15.10 -18.79
C ASP A 233 -9.58 14.04 -19.87
N THR A 234 -8.54 14.27 -20.69
CA THR A 234 -8.08 13.30 -21.69
C THR A 234 -7.71 11.95 -21.05
N CYS A 235 -7.00 11.97 -19.91
CA CYS A 235 -6.62 10.76 -19.20
C CYS A 235 -7.82 10.05 -18.55
N ILE A 236 -8.75 10.80 -17.94
CA ILE A 236 -9.95 10.27 -17.29
C ILE A 236 -10.82 9.51 -18.30
N GLN A 237 -11.00 10.04 -19.51
CA GLN A 237 -11.77 9.39 -20.58
C GLN A 237 -11.22 7.99 -20.92
N HIS A 238 -9.91 7.80 -20.81
CA HIS A 238 -9.22 6.54 -21.08
C HIS A 238 -8.89 5.71 -19.82
N LYS A 239 -9.42 6.10 -18.64
CA LYS A 239 -9.13 5.46 -17.34
C LYS A 239 -7.64 5.42 -16.99
N VAL A 240 -6.87 6.39 -17.46
CA VAL A 240 -5.46 6.59 -17.14
C VAL A 240 -5.36 7.40 -15.86
N LYS A 241 -4.55 6.93 -14.90
CA LYS A 241 -4.35 7.66 -13.63
C LYS A 241 -3.42 8.83 -13.85
N VAL A 242 -3.71 9.98 -13.23
CA VAL A 242 -2.85 11.16 -13.32
C VAL A 242 -2.21 11.46 -11.98
N ARG A 243 -0.89 11.62 -11.97
CA ARG A 243 -0.11 11.96 -10.78
C ARG A 243 0.73 13.22 -11.02
N THR A 244 1.09 13.88 -9.93
CA THR A 244 1.94 15.07 -9.95
C THR A 244 3.18 14.87 -9.08
N VAL A 245 4.28 15.47 -9.52
CA VAL A 245 5.53 15.52 -8.77
C VAL A 245 5.59 16.80 -7.94
N PRO A 246 5.92 16.74 -6.64
CA PRO A 246 6.00 17.92 -5.82
C PRO A 246 7.14 18.84 -6.29
N PRO A 247 7.03 20.16 -6.04
CA PRO A 247 8.11 21.10 -6.32
C PRO A 247 9.43 20.65 -5.68
N VAL A 248 10.55 20.89 -6.37
CA VAL A 248 11.91 20.48 -5.95
C VAL A 248 12.22 20.87 -4.50
N GLY A 249 11.77 22.04 -4.03
CA GLY A 249 11.98 22.47 -2.64
C GLY A 249 11.26 21.64 -1.57
N LYS A 250 10.32 20.77 -1.95
CA LYS A 250 9.61 19.85 -1.06
C LYS A 250 10.17 18.42 -1.09
N TRP A 251 11.28 18.19 -1.80
CA TRP A 251 11.88 16.87 -1.90
C TRP A 251 12.58 16.48 -0.60
N VAL A 252 12.23 15.31 -0.07
CA VAL A 252 12.82 14.79 1.17
C VAL A 252 14.33 14.60 0.97
N ARG A 253 15.15 15.30 1.77
CA ARG A 253 16.62 15.30 1.68
C ARG A 253 17.16 15.70 0.30
N GLY A 254 16.40 16.46 -0.48
CA GLY A 254 16.78 16.87 -1.83
C GLY A 254 16.61 15.79 -2.90
N GLU A 255 16.00 14.64 -2.57
CA GLU A 255 15.78 13.53 -3.50
C GLU A 255 14.28 13.24 -3.69
N LEU A 256 13.91 12.93 -4.93
CA LEU A 256 12.56 12.48 -5.26
C LEU A 256 12.44 10.97 -5.01
N SER A 257 11.43 10.58 -4.25
CA SER A 257 11.04 9.18 -4.06
C SER A 257 9.65 8.92 -4.63
N PHE A 258 9.36 7.66 -4.98
CA PHE A 258 8.06 7.30 -5.53
C PHE A 258 6.89 7.65 -4.60
N SER A 259 7.07 7.55 -3.28
CA SER A 259 6.06 7.90 -2.28
C SER A 259 5.69 9.39 -2.26
N GLN A 260 6.54 10.25 -2.83
CA GLN A 260 6.29 11.68 -2.94
C GLN A 260 5.45 12.02 -4.19
N ILE A 261 5.32 11.10 -5.15
CA ILE A 261 4.52 11.26 -6.36
C ILE A 261 3.05 10.96 -6.02
N LYS A 262 2.20 11.98 -6.04
CA LYS A 262 0.81 11.90 -5.55
C LYS A 262 -0.19 11.94 -6.69
N GLU A 263 -1.32 11.24 -6.51
CA GLU A 263 -2.47 11.39 -7.39
C GLU A 263 -3.01 12.83 -7.32
N ILE A 264 -3.48 13.34 -8.45
CA ILE A 264 -4.04 14.70 -8.50
C ILE A 264 -5.36 14.71 -7.73
N ASN A 265 -5.47 15.61 -6.77
CA ASN A 265 -6.73 15.83 -6.04
C ASN A 265 -7.63 16.82 -6.78
N ILE A 266 -8.94 16.70 -6.55
CA ILE A 266 -9.97 17.53 -7.20
C ILE A 266 -9.74 19.02 -6.94
N GLU A 267 -9.25 19.38 -5.76
CA GLU A 267 -8.97 20.76 -5.36
C GLU A 267 -7.88 21.41 -6.23
N GLU A 268 -6.91 20.62 -6.72
CA GLU A 268 -5.87 21.11 -7.62
C GLU A 268 -6.37 21.37 -9.05
N LEU A 269 -7.52 20.79 -9.43
CA LEU A 269 -8.19 21.04 -10.72
C LEU A 269 -9.10 22.27 -10.67
N LEU A 270 -9.53 22.66 -9.45
CA LEU A 270 -10.38 23.84 -9.20
C LEU A 270 -9.58 25.16 -9.16
N GLY A 271 -8.24 25.10 -9.19
CA GLY A 271 -7.37 26.25 -9.41
C GLY A 271 -7.38 27.35 -8.34
N ARG A 272 -7.92 27.07 -7.15
CA ARG A 272 -7.89 28.01 -6.04
C ARG A 272 -6.65 27.75 -5.20
N GLU A 273 -5.86 28.79 -4.95
CA GLU A 273 -4.90 28.73 -3.85
C GLU A 273 -5.68 28.47 -2.56
N SER A 274 -5.25 27.49 -1.77
CA SER A 274 -5.81 27.27 -0.44
C SER A 274 -5.66 28.58 0.34
N ILE A 275 -6.77 29.16 0.79
CA ILE A 275 -6.78 30.38 1.60
C ILE A 275 -5.88 30.11 2.82
N ARG A 276 -4.79 30.87 2.95
CA ARG A 276 -3.98 30.84 4.17
C ARG A 276 -4.76 31.60 5.24
N LEU A 277 -5.39 30.85 6.14
CA LEU A 277 -6.04 31.42 7.30
C LEU A 277 -4.98 32.14 8.15
N ASP A 278 -5.31 33.34 8.63
CA ASP A 278 -4.50 34.07 9.60
C ASP A 278 -4.53 33.31 10.93
N SER A 279 -3.57 32.39 11.08
CA SER A 279 -3.54 31.42 12.18
C SER A 279 -3.43 32.07 13.54
N GLU A 280 -2.73 33.21 13.65
CA GLU A 280 -2.57 33.94 14.92
C GLU A 280 -3.89 34.51 15.41
N ARG A 281 -4.69 35.09 14.50
CA ARG A 281 -6.00 35.62 14.85
C ARG A 281 -6.98 34.52 15.24
N VAL A 282 -6.99 33.41 14.51
CA VAL A 282 -7.85 32.25 14.80
C VAL A 282 -7.48 31.61 16.14
N GLU A 283 -6.17 31.48 16.43
CA GLU A 283 -5.70 30.97 17.72
C GLU A 283 -6.15 31.87 18.88
N SER A 284 -6.03 33.20 18.74
CA SER A 284 -6.46 34.15 19.77
C SER A 284 -7.97 34.10 20.07
N ASP A 285 -8.78 33.74 19.07
CA ASP A 285 -10.23 33.64 19.18
C ASP A 285 -10.70 32.31 19.81
N LEU A 286 -9.87 31.26 19.77
CA LEU A 286 -10.27 29.89 20.15
C LEU A 286 -9.55 29.35 21.38
N ALA A 287 -8.28 29.73 21.60
CA ALA A 287 -7.48 29.20 22.69
C ALA A 287 -8.07 29.52 24.06
N GLY A 288 -8.22 28.49 24.91
CA GLY A 288 -8.80 28.65 26.25
C GLY A 288 -10.25 29.15 26.27
N LYS A 289 -11.02 28.96 25.20
CA LYS A 289 -12.45 29.30 25.12
C LYS A 289 -13.36 28.08 25.20
N CYS A 290 -14.62 28.30 25.59
CA CYS A 290 -15.68 27.31 25.42
C CYS A 290 -16.32 27.48 24.03
N VAL A 291 -16.14 26.50 23.15
CA VAL A 291 -16.63 26.54 21.77
C VAL A 291 -17.74 25.51 21.58
N MET A 292 -18.93 25.97 21.19
CA MET A 292 -20.06 25.10 20.87
C MET A 292 -20.22 24.96 19.36
N ILE A 293 -20.44 23.72 18.90
CA ILE A 293 -20.63 23.38 17.48
C ILE A 293 -21.96 22.64 17.36
N THR A 294 -22.93 23.24 16.67
CA THR A 294 -24.21 22.57 16.36
C THR A 294 -24.16 21.97 14.95
N GLY A 295 -24.82 20.83 14.73
CA GLY A 295 -24.65 20.07 13.50
C GLY A 295 -23.29 19.35 13.47
N ALA A 296 -22.73 19.06 14.64
CA ALA A 296 -21.38 18.53 14.82
C ALA A 296 -21.18 17.14 14.18
N ALA A 297 -22.25 16.38 14.00
CA ALA A 297 -22.23 15.07 13.36
C ALA A 297 -22.33 15.18 11.83
N GLY A 298 -22.64 16.36 11.30
CA GLY A 298 -22.67 16.64 9.87
C GLY A 298 -21.28 16.78 9.24
N SER A 299 -21.22 16.73 7.91
CA SER A 299 -19.94 16.81 7.17
C SER A 299 -19.16 18.10 7.44
N ILE A 300 -19.86 19.23 7.59
CA ILE A 300 -19.22 20.53 7.84
C ILE A 300 -18.92 20.72 9.34
N GLY A 301 -19.88 20.39 10.21
CA GLY A 301 -19.70 20.53 11.66
C GLY A 301 -18.57 19.66 12.21
N SER A 302 -18.45 18.41 11.74
CA SER A 302 -17.35 17.52 12.15
C SER A 302 -15.98 18.04 11.72
N GLU A 303 -15.89 18.63 10.53
CA GLU A 303 -14.64 19.24 10.05
C GLU A 303 -14.29 20.51 10.82
N ILE A 304 -15.28 21.35 11.16
CA ILE A 304 -15.08 22.48 12.07
C ILE A 304 -14.57 21.98 13.42
N ALA A 305 -15.13 20.90 13.97
CA ALA A 305 -14.69 20.33 15.23
C ALA A 305 -13.23 19.85 15.17
N ARG A 306 -12.81 19.20 14.08
CA ARG A 306 -11.42 18.79 13.84
C ARG A 306 -10.46 19.97 13.72
N GLN A 307 -10.90 21.11 13.20
CA GLN A 307 -10.05 22.30 13.07
C GLN A 307 -9.99 23.08 14.38
N VAL A 308 -11.13 23.30 15.04
CA VAL A 308 -11.21 24.03 16.31
C VAL A 308 -10.35 23.38 17.39
N ILE A 309 -10.35 22.05 17.49
CA ILE A 309 -9.63 21.36 18.56
C ILE A 309 -8.11 21.57 18.51
N GLN A 310 -7.54 21.84 17.33
CA GLN A 310 -6.10 22.06 17.13
C GLN A 310 -5.61 23.32 17.83
N PHE A 311 -6.51 24.31 18.04
CA PHE A 311 -6.21 25.57 18.72
C PHE A 311 -6.36 25.52 20.25
N LYS A 312 -6.49 24.31 20.82
CA LYS A 312 -6.54 24.07 22.27
C LYS A 312 -7.57 24.94 23.01
N PRO A 313 -8.85 24.89 22.62
CA PRO A 313 -9.91 25.49 23.42
C PRO A 313 -9.96 24.84 24.81
N GLU A 314 -10.54 25.54 25.79
CA GLU A 314 -10.78 24.98 27.12
C GLU A 314 -11.78 23.82 27.04
N ARG A 315 -12.79 23.99 26.18
CA ARG A 315 -13.85 23.00 25.96
C ARG A 315 -14.44 23.08 24.56
N VAL A 316 -14.77 21.92 24.00
CA VAL A 316 -15.56 21.78 22.78
C VAL A 316 -16.88 21.08 23.11
N VAL A 317 -17.99 21.75 22.84
CA VAL A 317 -19.35 21.24 23.06
C VAL A 317 -19.97 20.87 21.71
N LEU A 318 -20.17 19.57 21.45
CA LEU A 318 -20.71 19.04 20.20
C LEU A 318 -22.21 18.79 20.37
N VAL A 319 -23.05 19.40 19.54
CA VAL A 319 -24.51 19.26 19.60
C VAL A 319 -25.04 18.77 18.25
N ASP A 320 -25.74 17.64 18.25
CA ASP A 320 -26.39 17.09 17.07
C ASP A 320 -27.56 16.17 17.47
N GLN A 321 -28.49 15.91 16.56
CA GLN A 321 -29.57 14.94 16.74
C GLN A 321 -29.18 13.53 16.30
N ALA A 322 -28.13 13.38 15.47
CA ALA A 322 -27.69 12.10 14.95
C ALA A 322 -26.75 11.39 15.94
N GLU A 323 -27.25 10.35 16.59
CA GLU A 323 -26.53 9.61 17.65
C GLU A 323 -25.21 9.00 17.17
N SER A 324 -25.26 8.10 16.17
CA SER A 324 -24.07 7.33 15.77
C SER A 324 -22.94 8.22 15.24
N PRO A 325 -23.18 9.18 14.32
CA PRO A 325 -22.10 10.01 13.82
C PRO A 325 -21.61 11.03 14.87
N LEU A 326 -22.43 11.40 15.86
CA LEU A 326 -21.98 12.22 16.99
C LEU A 326 -21.02 11.44 17.91
N TYR A 327 -21.32 10.16 18.17
CA TYR A 327 -20.42 9.28 18.91
C TYR A 327 -19.08 9.09 18.18
N ASP A 328 -19.12 8.90 16.86
CA ASP A 328 -17.92 8.69 16.04
C ASP A 328 -16.98 9.89 16.09
N ILE A 329 -17.51 11.11 15.92
CA ILE A 329 -16.69 12.33 15.98
C ILE A 329 -16.14 12.60 17.39
N GLU A 330 -16.92 12.36 18.44
CA GLU A 330 -16.44 12.48 19.82
C GLU A 330 -15.26 11.54 20.09
N ARG A 331 -15.40 10.27 19.67
CA ARG A 331 -14.35 9.25 19.83
C ARG A 331 -13.10 9.63 19.04
N GLU A 332 -13.26 10.09 17.80
CA GLU A 332 -12.16 10.55 16.95
C GLU A 332 -11.36 11.68 17.62
N LEU A 333 -12.05 12.70 18.12
CA LEU A 333 -11.42 13.86 18.74
C LEU A 333 -10.75 13.51 20.08
N ARG A 334 -11.36 12.63 20.89
CA ARG A 334 -10.75 12.16 22.15
C ARG A 334 -9.47 11.36 21.94
N LEU A 335 -9.40 10.54 20.89
CA LEU A 335 -8.21 9.75 20.57
C LEU A 335 -7.03 10.63 20.14
N THR A 336 -7.31 11.76 19.50
CA THR A 336 -6.29 12.65 18.94
C THR A 336 -5.88 13.78 19.88
N HIS A 337 -6.79 14.24 20.77
CA HIS A 337 -6.60 15.44 21.59
C HIS A 337 -7.13 15.24 23.02
N SER A 338 -6.54 14.31 23.76
CA SER A 338 -7.00 13.92 25.12
C SER A 338 -6.93 15.00 26.20
N GLN A 339 -6.32 16.15 25.91
CA GLN A 339 -6.13 17.26 26.86
C GLN A 339 -7.25 18.31 26.80
N VAL A 340 -8.07 18.31 25.74
CA VAL A 340 -9.19 19.24 25.59
C VAL A 340 -10.45 18.60 26.17
N ASN A 341 -11.25 19.37 26.90
CA ASN A 341 -12.53 18.86 27.41
C ASN A 341 -13.54 18.77 26.27
N ILE A 342 -14.05 17.56 26.00
CA ILE A 342 -15.03 17.32 24.92
C ILE A 342 -16.32 16.80 25.54
N SER A 343 -17.41 17.51 25.28
CA SER A 343 -18.76 17.17 25.73
C SER A 343 -19.69 17.05 24.51
N SER A 344 -20.34 15.90 24.35
CA SER A 344 -21.30 15.64 23.28
C SER A 344 -22.72 15.62 23.83
N HIS A 345 -23.65 16.26 23.13
CA HIS A 345 -25.05 16.37 23.53
C HIS A 345 -25.96 15.99 22.37
N LEU A 346 -26.68 14.88 22.55
CA LEU A 346 -27.74 14.47 21.64
C LEU A 346 -28.95 15.40 21.85
N ALA A 347 -29.15 16.35 20.94
CA ALA A 347 -30.21 17.33 21.02
C ALA A 347 -30.61 17.84 19.63
N ASP A 348 -31.92 18.00 19.44
CA ASP A 348 -32.49 18.74 18.33
C ASP A 348 -32.48 20.23 18.66
N ILE A 349 -31.90 21.03 17.75
CA ILE A 349 -31.78 22.48 17.89
C ILE A 349 -33.13 23.20 17.89
N THR A 350 -34.20 22.54 17.47
CA THR A 350 -35.56 23.09 17.41
C THR A 350 -36.29 23.00 18.75
N VAL A 351 -35.76 22.20 19.69
CA VAL A 351 -36.40 21.94 21.00
C VAL A 351 -35.73 22.77 22.09
N ALA A 352 -36.36 23.89 22.45
CA ALA A 352 -35.82 24.86 23.42
C ALA A 352 -35.48 24.23 24.78
N GLU A 353 -36.31 23.31 25.27
CA GLU A 353 -36.14 22.62 26.54
C GLU A 353 -34.90 21.71 26.56
N ARG A 354 -34.40 21.32 25.39
CA ARG A 354 -33.17 20.52 25.25
C ARG A 354 -31.93 21.39 25.08
N VAL A 355 -32.05 22.51 24.37
CA VAL A 355 -30.90 23.38 24.03
C VAL A 355 -30.59 24.39 25.14
N ASP A 356 -31.59 24.98 25.78
CA ASP A 356 -31.39 25.99 26.84
C ASP A 356 -30.53 25.48 28.01
N PRO A 357 -30.72 24.24 28.53
CA PRO A 357 -29.86 23.70 29.58
C PRO A 357 -28.39 23.58 29.15
N ILE A 358 -28.12 23.24 27.89
CA ILE A 358 -26.74 23.14 27.36
C ILE A 358 -26.10 24.53 27.35
N PHE A 359 -26.80 25.56 26.88
CA PHE A 359 -26.30 26.93 26.94
C PHE A 359 -26.04 27.39 28.38
N ARG A 360 -26.92 27.03 29.31
CA ARG A 360 -26.80 27.38 30.73
C ARG A 360 -25.62 26.70 31.41
N GLU A 361 -25.39 25.42 31.11
CA GLU A 361 -24.31 24.63 31.69
C GLU A 361 -22.94 25.07 31.17
N PHE A 362 -22.83 25.31 29.86
CA PHE A 362 -21.54 25.53 29.21
C PHE A 362 -21.19 26.99 28.94
N THR A 363 -22.19 27.89 28.91
CA THR A 363 -22.03 29.33 28.64
C THR A 363 -21.01 29.62 27.54
N PRO A 364 -21.26 29.18 26.29
CA PRO A 364 -20.23 29.19 25.25
C PRO A 364 -19.75 30.61 24.92
N ASP A 365 -18.45 30.78 24.70
CA ASP A 365 -17.89 32.04 24.20
C ASP A 365 -18.18 32.22 22.70
N LEU A 366 -18.16 31.11 21.97
CA LEU A 366 -18.25 31.05 20.52
C LEU A 366 -19.19 29.91 20.10
N ILE A 367 -20.04 30.19 19.11
CA ILE A 367 -20.89 29.18 18.48
C ILE A 367 -20.57 29.08 16.99
N TYR A 368 -20.32 27.86 16.52
CA TYR A 368 -20.39 27.50 15.10
C TYR A 368 -21.70 26.75 14.83
N HIS A 369 -22.56 27.35 14.01
CA HIS A 369 -23.85 26.77 13.67
C HIS A 369 -23.83 26.15 12.27
N ALA A 370 -23.77 24.81 12.23
CA ALA A 370 -23.74 24.00 11.01
C ALA A 370 -24.95 23.06 10.87
N ALA A 371 -25.86 23.05 11.84
CA ALA A 371 -27.08 22.24 11.79
C ALA A 371 -28.06 22.84 10.77
N ALA A 372 -28.29 22.11 9.67
CA ALA A 372 -29.25 22.48 8.64
C ALA A 372 -29.62 21.26 7.77
N TYR A 373 -30.82 21.27 7.21
CA TYR A 373 -31.16 20.41 6.09
C TYR A 373 -30.77 21.08 4.77
N LYS A 374 -30.00 20.36 3.95
CA LYS A 374 -29.35 20.91 2.74
C LYS A 374 -29.78 20.27 1.41
N HIS A 375 -30.50 19.15 1.43
CA HIS A 375 -30.83 18.39 0.22
C HIS A 375 -32.12 18.90 -0.42
N VAL A 376 -31.98 19.77 -1.42
CA VAL A 376 -33.09 20.52 -2.05
C VAL A 376 -34.29 19.64 -2.46
N PRO A 377 -34.16 18.56 -3.26
CA PRO A 377 -35.35 17.81 -3.69
C PRO A 377 -36.12 17.17 -2.53
N MET A 378 -35.40 16.80 -1.47
CA MET A 378 -35.99 16.22 -0.26
C MET A 378 -36.71 17.27 0.57
N MET A 379 -36.14 18.48 0.67
CA MET A 379 -36.72 19.59 1.44
C MET A 379 -37.87 20.28 0.72
N GLU A 380 -37.88 20.30 -0.61
CA GLU A 380 -39.06 20.72 -1.39
C GLU A 380 -40.26 19.82 -1.13
N SER A 381 -40.02 18.53 -0.85
CA SER A 381 -41.08 17.59 -0.44
C SER A 381 -41.44 17.68 1.05
N ASN A 382 -40.60 18.32 1.87
CA ASN A 382 -40.76 18.44 3.33
C ASN A 382 -40.46 19.87 3.82
N PRO A 383 -41.17 20.90 3.32
CA PRO A 383 -40.81 22.30 3.56
C PRO A 383 -40.96 22.71 5.03
N ALA A 384 -41.90 22.10 5.76
CA ALA A 384 -42.09 22.36 7.18
C ALA A 384 -40.85 22.00 8.01
N GLU A 385 -40.19 20.89 7.70
CA GLU A 385 -38.94 20.47 8.38
C GLU A 385 -37.79 21.43 8.07
N ALA A 386 -37.68 21.89 6.81
CA ALA A 386 -36.67 22.86 6.41
C ALA A 386 -36.85 24.20 7.14
N VAL A 387 -38.08 24.72 7.23
CA VAL A 387 -38.38 25.96 7.96
C VAL A 387 -38.12 25.78 9.46
N THR A 388 -38.55 24.65 10.04
CA THR A 388 -38.41 24.40 11.47
C THR A 388 -36.94 24.30 11.86
N CYS A 389 -36.12 23.56 11.12
CA CYS A 389 -34.69 23.41 11.40
C CYS A 389 -33.89 24.69 11.03
N ASN A 390 -33.94 25.09 9.75
CA ASN A 390 -33.04 26.11 9.21
C ASN A 390 -33.43 27.56 9.56
N ILE A 391 -34.68 27.80 9.97
CA ILE A 391 -35.16 29.15 10.34
C ILE A 391 -35.46 29.20 11.83
N LEU A 392 -36.39 28.38 12.32
CA LEU A 392 -36.83 28.45 13.72
C LEU A 392 -35.73 27.95 14.68
N GLY A 393 -35.03 26.85 14.33
CA GLY A 393 -33.89 26.35 15.08
C GLY A 393 -32.74 27.35 15.13
N THR A 394 -32.39 27.95 13.99
CA THR A 394 -31.38 29.04 13.95
C THR A 394 -31.79 30.24 14.79
N LYS A 395 -33.05 30.68 14.71
CA LYS A 395 -33.59 31.77 15.54
C LYS A 395 -33.45 31.45 17.03
N LEU A 396 -33.84 30.24 17.44
CA LEU A 396 -33.75 29.79 18.83
C LEU A 396 -32.29 29.84 19.32
N LEU A 397 -31.34 29.33 18.53
CA LEU A 397 -29.92 29.40 18.86
C LEU A 397 -29.41 30.85 18.96
N ALA A 398 -29.86 31.74 18.07
CA ALA A 398 -29.51 33.15 18.11
C ALA A 398 -30.08 33.86 19.35
N ASP A 399 -31.35 33.60 19.70
CA ASP A 399 -31.98 34.14 20.90
C ASP A 399 -31.26 33.66 22.18
N LEU A 400 -30.89 32.38 22.23
CA LEU A 400 -30.10 31.82 23.32
C LEU A 400 -28.69 32.41 23.37
N ALA A 401 -28.06 32.64 22.21
CA ALA A 401 -26.75 33.29 22.15
C ALA A 401 -26.79 34.70 22.76
N VAL A 402 -27.84 35.48 22.48
CA VAL A 402 -28.06 36.79 23.10
C VAL A 402 -28.33 36.66 24.61
N LYS A 403 -29.25 35.76 25.00
CA LYS A 403 -29.62 35.50 26.40
C LYS A 403 -28.41 35.15 27.28
N TYR A 404 -27.51 34.31 26.76
CA TYR A 404 -26.32 33.83 27.45
C TYR A 404 -25.04 34.63 27.13
N LYS A 405 -25.17 35.76 26.41
CA LYS A 405 -24.07 36.70 26.11
C LYS A 405 -22.87 36.05 25.40
N VAL A 406 -23.16 35.17 24.43
CA VAL A 406 -22.15 34.57 23.56
C VAL A 406 -21.46 35.68 22.76
N LYS A 407 -20.13 35.67 22.71
CA LYS A 407 -19.33 36.77 22.14
C LYS A 407 -19.34 36.77 20.61
N LYS A 408 -19.38 35.58 20.00
CA LYS A 408 -19.37 35.42 18.55
C LYS A 408 -20.28 34.25 18.15
N PHE A 409 -21.14 34.49 17.17
CA PHE A 409 -22.00 33.49 16.56
C PHE A 409 -21.68 33.41 15.08
N VAL A 410 -21.20 32.26 14.62
CA VAL A 410 -20.84 32.02 13.22
C VAL A 410 -21.87 31.06 12.62
N MET A 411 -22.70 31.60 11.73
CA MET A 411 -23.65 30.80 10.95
C MET A 411 -23.04 30.44 9.60
N ILE A 412 -23.16 29.18 9.20
CA ILE A 412 -22.76 28.75 7.87
C ILE A 412 -23.84 29.16 6.87
N SER A 413 -23.51 30.13 6.02
CA SER A 413 -24.44 30.69 5.02
C SER A 413 -24.73 29.70 3.89
N THR A 414 -25.83 29.95 3.18
CA THR A 414 -26.17 29.21 1.96
C THR A 414 -25.27 29.61 0.80
N ASP A 415 -25.06 28.67 -0.12
CA ASP A 415 -24.32 28.82 -1.37
C ASP A 415 -25.01 29.76 -2.38
N LYS A 416 -26.28 30.16 -2.12
CA LYS A 416 -27.14 30.90 -3.06
C LYS A 416 -27.88 32.11 -2.48
N ALA A 417 -27.31 32.75 -1.46
CA ALA A 417 -27.96 33.87 -0.75
C ALA A 417 -28.35 35.08 -1.63
N VAL A 418 -27.77 35.24 -2.82
CA VAL A 418 -27.99 36.42 -3.70
C VAL A 418 -29.23 36.26 -4.60
N ASN A 419 -29.57 35.04 -5.04
CA ASN A 419 -30.76 34.79 -5.86
C ASN A 419 -31.17 33.30 -5.81
N PRO A 420 -31.94 32.87 -4.79
CA PRO A 420 -32.31 31.47 -4.64
C PRO A 420 -33.23 31.03 -5.78
N THR A 421 -32.87 29.93 -6.46
CA THR A 421 -33.66 29.30 -7.54
C THR A 421 -34.47 28.11 -7.06
N ASN A 422 -34.33 27.77 -5.78
CA ASN A 422 -34.90 26.63 -5.10
C ASN A 422 -35.14 26.97 -3.63
N VAL A 423 -36.04 26.20 -2.99
CA VAL A 423 -36.41 26.34 -1.56
C VAL A 423 -35.27 25.91 -0.66
#